data_AF-A0A967N0A9-F1
#
_entry.id   AF-A0A967N0A9-F1
#
_cell.length_a   1.000
_cell.length_b   1.000
_cell.length_c   1.000
_cell.angle_alpha   90.00
_cell.angle_beta   90.00
_cell.angle_gamma   90.00
#
_symmetry.space_group_name_H-M   'P 1'
#
loop_
_entity.id
_entity.type
_entity.pdbx_description
1 polymer ?
#
loop_
_entity_poly.entity_id
_entity_poly.type
_entity_poly.pdbx_seq_one_letter_code
_entity_poly.pdbx_strand_id
1 'polypeptide(L)'
;MKNKMKKITFLCLFVAATLFVRSASAATMTIMPESSHYQGRSYFRTLTADGILSGRVEYAVYDSQGGNEFSLAGGTGRYTYAYQVFNDGEDTASALEYFAVLGIGEGAIYDLVTDISSVDDGSGGIDCTAMYFGAHDAATGPENAVWEFEGGILQTNAHSFFLVISSDYDYATGTYQVIKSTSPITPIPNPEPSTIALLGIGGMMTLVRRRKRV
;
A
#
# COMPACT_ATOMS: atom_id res chain seq x y z
N MET A 1 15.64 -34.47 41.60
CA MET A 1 15.87 -34.38 40.14
C MET A 1 14.59 -34.21 39.32
N LYS A 2 13.52 -34.99 39.56
CA LYS A 2 12.24 -34.91 38.81
C LYS A 2 11.60 -33.51 38.72
N ASN A 3 11.71 -32.68 39.76
CA ASN A 3 11.14 -31.32 39.75
C ASN A 3 11.90 -30.30 38.88
N LYS A 4 13.19 -30.51 38.58
CA LYS A 4 13.97 -29.62 37.70
C LYS A 4 13.65 -29.87 36.23
N MET A 5 13.48 -31.14 35.83
CA MET A 5 13.08 -31.50 34.46
C MET A 5 11.71 -30.92 34.09
N LYS A 6 10.70 -31.00 34.98
CA LYS A 6 9.37 -30.45 34.70
C LYS A 6 9.38 -28.94 34.42
N LYS A 7 10.22 -28.18 35.12
CA LYS A 7 10.35 -26.72 34.92
C LYS A 7 11.00 -26.36 33.58
N ILE A 8 11.98 -27.15 33.14
CA ILE A 8 12.65 -26.96 31.85
C ILE A 8 11.69 -27.28 30.70
N THR A 9 10.93 -28.37 30.81
CA THR A 9 9.93 -28.73 29.80
C THR A 9 8.83 -27.66 29.68
N PHE A 10 8.38 -27.10 30.80
CA PHE A 10 7.41 -25.99 30.81
C PHE A 10 7.97 -24.72 30.17
N LEU A 11 9.24 -24.38 30.44
CA LEU A 11 9.90 -23.23 29.83
C LEU A 11 10.07 -23.41 28.32
N CYS A 12 10.47 -24.59 27.85
CA CYS A 12 10.58 -24.87 26.42
C CYS A 12 9.23 -24.83 25.71
N LEU A 13 8.15 -25.34 26.33
CA LEU A 13 6.79 -25.25 25.79
C LEU A 13 6.30 -23.80 25.75
N PHE A 14 6.63 -22.98 26.74
CA PHE A 14 6.27 -21.56 26.75
C PHE A 14 7.05 -20.78 25.68
N VAL A 15 8.35 -21.03 25.52
CA VAL A 15 9.18 -20.42 24.46
C VAL A 15 8.70 -20.86 23.08
N ALA A 16 8.42 -22.16 22.88
CA ALA A 16 7.83 -22.65 21.64
C ALA A 16 6.49 -21.99 21.34
N ALA A 17 5.57 -21.91 22.33
CA ALA A 17 4.31 -21.21 22.17
C ALA A 17 4.50 -19.72 21.79
N THR A 18 5.43 -19.00 22.43
CA THR A 18 5.71 -17.60 22.06
C THR A 18 6.35 -17.45 20.67
N LEU A 19 7.10 -18.45 20.20
CA LEU A 19 7.68 -18.46 18.85
C LEU A 19 6.61 -18.75 17.79
N PHE A 20 5.61 -19.59 18.10
CA PHE A 20 4.48 -19.88 17.20
C PHE A 20 3.37 -18.81 17.24
N VAL A 21 3.28 -17.99 18.30
CA VAL A 21 2.33 -16.85 18.35
C VAL A 21 2.73 -15.71 17.41
N ARG A 22 3.98 -15.66 16.91
CA ARG A 22 4.39 -14.67 15.90
C ARG A 22 3.78 -14.89 14.51
N SER A 23 3.17 -16.04 14.23
CA SER A 23 2.45 -16.29 12.99
C SER A 23 0.95 -15.96 13.09
N ALA A 24 0.53 -15.25 14.14
CA ALA A 24 -0.79 -14.64 14.20
C ALA A 24 -0.88 -13.56 13.11
N SER A 25 -1.31 -13.99 11.91
CA SER A 25 -1.97 -13.21 10.86
C SER A 25 -1.71 -11.71 10.98
N ALA A 26 -0.63 -11.22 10.35
CA ALA A 26 -0.61 -9.85 9.89
C ALA A 26 -1.73 -9.72 8.85
N ALA A 27 -2.96 -9.53 9.33
CA ALA A 27 -4.06 -9.13 8.48
C ALA A 27 -3.61 -7.83 7.84
N THR A 28 -3.34 -7.87 6.54
CA THR A 28 -2.88 -6.69 5.82
C THR A 28 -3.96 -5.63 5.98
N MET A 29 -3.62 -4.52 6.62
CA MET A 29 -4.57 -3.48 6.98
C MET A 29 -5.21 -2.95 5.69
N THR A 30 -6.52 -3.20 5.54
CA THR A 30 -7.34 -2.60 4.48
C THR A 30 -7.82 -1.26 5.01
N ILE A 31 -7.55 -0.20 4.26
CA ILE A 31 -8.02 1.16 4.59
C ILE A 31 -9.24 1.51 3.73
N MET A 32 -9.29 0.96 2.51
CA MET A 32 -10.37 1.20 1.55
C MET A 32 -11.74 0.80 2.12
N PRO A 33 -12.73 1.71 2.13
CA PRO A 33 -14.10 1.40 2.54
C PRO A 33 -14.74 0.31 1.68
N GLU A 34 -15.56 -0.53 2.30
CA GLU A 34 -16.25 -1.59 1.56
C GLU A 34 -17.20 -1.00 0.51
N SER A 35 -17.16 -1.56 -0.70
CA SER A 35 -18.12 -1.34 -1.76
C SER A 35 -19.14 -2.49 -1.79
N SER A 36 -20.42 -2.14 -1.89
CA SER A 36 -21.50 -3.10 -2.19
C SER A 36 -21.53 -3.57 -3.63
N HIS A 37 -20.80 -2.90 -4.52
CA HIS A 37 -20.86 -3.11 -5.96
C HIS A 37 -19.70 -3.97 -6.47
N TYR A 38 -18.47 -3.49 -6.34
CA TYR A 38 -17.28 -4.25 -6.72
C TYR A 38 -16.05 -3.80 -5.92
N GLN A 39 -15.25 -4.76 -5.45
CA GLN A 39 -13.98 -4.50 -4.79
C GLN A 39 -13.02 -5.68 -4.92
N GLY A 40 -11.74 -5.41 -4.76
CA GLY A 40 -10.71 -6.44 -4.80
C GLY A 40 -9.35 -5.94 -4.41
N ARG A 41 -8.39 -6.85 -4.52
CA ARG A 41 -6.99 -6.60 -4.25
C ARG A 41 -6.15 -7.43 -5.21
N SER A 42 -5.07 -6.83 -5.69
CA SER A 42 -4.06 -7.50 -6.50
C SER A 42 -2.67 -7.24 -5.94
N TYR A 43 -1.72 -8.11 -6.26
CA TYR A 43 -0.34 -8.00 -5.84
C TYR A 43 0.55 -7.82 -7.06
N PHE A 44 1.61 -7.03 -6.91
CA PHE A 44 2.61 -6.85 -7.96
C PHE A 44 4.00 -7.14 -7.42
N ARG A 45 4.86 -7.63 -8.30
CA ARG A 45 6.28 -7.86 -8.04
C ARG A 45 7.05 -7.73 -9.34
N THR A 46 7.94 -6.75 -9.40
CA THR A 46 8.73 -6.41 -10.59
C THR A 46 10.19 -6.26 -10.18
N LEU A 47 11.09 -6.86 -10.96
CA LEU A 47 12.52 -6.64 -10.82
C LEU A 47 12.89 -5.26 -11.38
N THR A 48 13.62 -4.49 -10.59
CA THR A 48 14.13 -3.17 -10.95
C THR A 48 15.66 -3.18 -11.00
N ALA A 49 16.27 -2.10 -11.50
CA ALA A 49 17.72 -1.94 -11.43
C ALA A 49 18.26 -1.86 -9.99
N ASP A 50 17.43 -1.39 -9.06
CA ASP A 50 17.78 -1.12 -7.66
C ASP A 50 17.32 -2.22 -6.69
N GLY A 51 16.67 -3.28 -7.20
CA GLY A 51 16.18 -4.40 -6.39
C GLY A 51 14.83 -4.92 -6.86
N ILE A 52 13.91 -5.13 -5.91
CA ILE A 52 12.55 -5.59 -6.18
C ILE A 52 11.58 -4.47 -5.80
N LEU A 53 10.66 -4.16 -6.71
CA LEU A 53 9.47 -3.37 -6.41
C LEU A 53 8.32 -4.35 -6.22
N SER A 54 7.73 -4.38 -5.03
CA SER A 54 6.61 -5.27 -4.75
C SER A 54 5.65 -4.68 -3.74
N GLY A 55 4.39 -5.01 -3.89
CA GLY A 55 3.34 -4.49 -3.03
C GLY A 55 1.99 -4.96 -3.53
N ARG A 56 0.96 -4.16 -3.26
CA ARG A 56 -0.42 -4.47 -3.61
C ARG A 56 -1.18 -3.23 -4.05
N VAL A 57 -2.23 -3.46 -4.80
CA VAL A 57 -3.23 -2.46 -5.15
C VAL A 57 -4.55 -2.95 -4.59
N GLU A 58 -5.20 -2.12 -3.79
CA GLU A 58 -6.60 -2.28 -3.44
C GLU A 58 -7.44 -1.44 -4.38
N TYR A 59 -8.60 -1.95 -4.77
CA TYR A 59 -9.50 -1.24 -5.66
C TYR A 59 -10.95 -1.52 -5.32
N ALA A 60 -11.80 -0.51 -5.52
CA ALA A 60 -13.24 -0.59 -5.34
C ALA A 60 -13.93 0.29 -6.38
N VAL A 61 -15.15 -0.09 -6.75
CA VAL A 61 -16.04 0.70 -7.61
C VAL A 61 -17.29 0.97 -6.83
N TYR A 62 -17.68 2.23 -6.75
CA TYR A 62 -18.87 2.67 -6.05
C TYR A 62 -19.94 3.16 -7.06
N ASP A 63 -21.14 2.58 -7.07
CA ASP A 63 -22.35 3.10 -7.72
C ASP A 63 -23.09 4.11 -6.83
N SER A 64 -23.07 5.38 -7.23
CA SER A 64 -23.80 6.47 -6.57
C SER A 64 -25.33 6.26 -6.48
N GLN A 65 -25.90 5.36 -7.30
CA GLN A 65 -27.32 5.02 -7.28
C GLN A 65 -27.64 3.80 -6.39
N GLY A 66 -26.62 3.08 -5.91
CA GLY A 66 -26.76 1.86 -5.10
C GLY A 66 -27.27 2.08 -3.67
N GLY A 67 -27.26 3.33 -3.19
CA GLY A 67 -27.94 3.72 -1.95
C GLY A 67 -27.39 3.07 -0.68
N ASN A 68 -26.07 3.05 -0.48
CA ASN A 68 -25.36 2.92 0.80
C ASN A 68 -23.84 2.90 0.58
N GLU A 69 -23.37 3.75 -0.33
CA GLU A 69 -21.99 3.68 -0.78
C GLU A 69 -21.14 4.82 -0.23
N PHE A 70 -19.86 4.52 -0.03
CA PHE A 70 -18.89 5.51 0.35
C PHE A 70 -18.73 6.51 -0.79
N SER A 71 -19.07 7.78 -0.52
CA SER A 71 -18.89 8.85 -1.49
C SER A 71 -17.50 9.43 -1.34
N LEU A 72 -16.64 9.08 -2.28
CA LEU A 72 -15.40 9.81 -2.53
C LEU A 72 -15.76 11.08 -3.31
N ALA A 73 -15.18 12.21 -2.91
CA ALA A 73 -15.36 13.45 -3.65
C ALA A 73 -14.65 13.33 -5.01
N GLY A 74 -15.38 13.47 -6.12
CA GLY A 74 -14.79 13.51 -7.45
C GLY A 74 -15.82 13.36 -8.58
N GLY A 75 -15.70 14.18 -9.63
CA GLY A 75 -16.45 14.10 -10.89
C GLY A 75 -17.98 14.13 -10.81
N THR A 76 -18.62 13.95 -11.97
CA THR A 76 -20.10 13.86 -12.09
C THR A 76 -20.59 12.47 -12.50
N GLY A 77 -19.68 11.52 -12.69
CA GLY A 77 -19.99 10.17 -13.15
C GLY A 77 -20.80 9.36 -12.14
N ARG A 78 -21.65 8.45 -12.63
CA ARG A 78 -22.41 7.51 -11.79
C ARG A 78 -21.52 6.62 -10.92
N TYR A 79 -20.43 6.11 -11.49
CA TYR A 79 -19.51 5.17 -10.88
C TYR A 79 -18.23 5.88 -10.46
N THR A 80 -17.77 5.58 -9.24
CA THR A 80 -16.50 6.08 -8.70
C THR A 80 -15.54 4.92 -8.52
N TYR A 81 -14.45 4.92 -9.28
CA TYR A 81 -13.38 3.94 -9.20
C TYR A 81 -12.32 4.48 -8.25
N ALA A 82 -12.04 3.74 -7.19
CA ALA A 82 -11.02 4.07 -6.21
C ALA A 82 -9.90 3.04 -6.26
N TYR A 83 -8.66 3.52 -6.24
CA TYR A 83 -7.47 2.70 -6.13
C TYR A 83 -6.63 3.17 -4.95
N GLN A 84 -5.96 2.24 -4.28
CA GLN A 84 -4.97 2.55 -3.27
C GLN A 84 -3.77 1.64 -3.46
N VAL A 85 -2.61 2.26 -3.66
CA VAL A 85 -1.37 1.54 -3.95
C VAL A 85 -0.56 1.46 -2.66
N PHE A 86 -0.14 0.25 -2.30
CA PHE A 86 0.73 -0.02 -1.17
C PHE A 86 2.07 -0.52 -1.68
N ASN A 87 3.15 0.12 -1.24
CA ASN A 87 4.51 -0.33 -1.52
C ASN A 87 5.05 -1.12 -0.32
N ASP A 88 4.36 -2.21 0.03
CA ASP A 88 4.51 -2.94 1.30
C ASP A 88 4.94 -4.41 1.12
N GLY A 89 5.40 -4.81 -0.07
CA GLY A 89 5.84 -6.18 -0.30
C GLY A 89 7.11 -6.51 0.48
N GLU A 90 7.21 -7.75 0.97
CA GLU A 90 8.28 -8.21 1.88
C GLU A 90 9.71 -7.97 1.34
N ASP A 91 9.89 -8.14 0.03
CA ASP A 91 11.17 -7.96 -0.66
C ASP A 91 11.39 -6.53 -1.18
N THR A 92 10.46 -5.60 -0.94
CA THR A 92 10.51 -4.33 -1.66
C THR A 92 11.60 -3.40 -1.15
N ALA A 93 12.47 -3.00 -2.07
CA ALA A 93 13.61 -2.11 -1.82
C ALA A 93 13.61 -0.88 -2.72
N SER A 94 12.58 -0.72 -3.55
CA SER A 94 12.45 0.38 -4.51
C SER A 94 11.18 1.19 -4.21
N ALA A 95 11.24 2.50 -4.41
CA ALA A 95 10.03 3.33 -4.42
C ALA A 95 9.34 3.30 -5.78
N LEU A 96 8.07 3.67 -5.78
CA LEU A 96 7.20 3.71 -6.96
C LEU A 96 7.00 5.17 -7.38
N GLU A 97 7.21 5.52 -8.65
CA GLU A 97 7.11 6.94 -9.10
C GLU A 97 5.68 7.35 -9.41
N TYR A 98 4.98 6.47 -10.12
CA TYR A 98 3.64 6.75 -10.59
C TYR A 98 2.81 5.47 -10.66
N PHE A 99 1.50 5.67 -10.60
CA PHE A 99 0.50 4.63 -10.80
C PHE A 99 -0.34 5.00 -12.02
N ALA A 100 -0.67 3.99 -12.85
CA ALA A 100 -1.55 4.22 -13.99
C ALA A 100 -2.60 3.11 -14.14
N VAL A 101 -3.82 3.53 -14.41
CA VAL A 101 -4.89 2.65 -14.89
C VAL A 101 -4.90 2.73 -16.41
N LEU A 102 -4.94 1.59 -17.08
CA LEU A 102 -4.91 1.51 -18.54
C LEU A 102 -6.24 0.97 -19.08
N GLY A 103 -6.48 1.19 -20.37
CA GLY A 103 -7.65 0.65 -21.06
C GLY A 103 -8.96 1.25 -20.59
N ILE A 104 -8.94 2.53 -20.19
CA ILE A 104 -10.15 3.31 -19.97
C ILE A 104 -10.88 3.38 -21.32
N GLY A 105 -12.11 2.87 -21.34
CA GLY A 105 -12.89 2.76 -22.59
C GLY A 105 -13.26 4.11 -23.17
N GLU A 106 -13.45 4.16 -24.50
CA GLU A 106 -13.96 5.35 -25.18
C GLU A 106 -15.28 5.82 -24.56
N GLY A 107 -15.39 7.12 -24.28
CA GLY A 107 -16.57 7.72 -23.67
C GLY A 107 -16.72 7.47 -22.17
N ALA A 108 -15.84 6.68 -21.53
CA ALA A 108 -15.93 6.41 -20.10
C ALA A 108 -15.69 7.66 -19.23
N ILE A 109 -14.93 8.64 -19.75
CA ILE A 109 -14.56 9.88 -19.08
C ILE A 109 -15.22 11.05 -19.80
N TYR A 110 -15.85 11.94 -19.04
CA TYR A 110 -16.55 13.09 -19.60
C TYR A 110 -15.70 14.37 -19.50
N ASP A 111 -15.07 14.60 -18.35
CA ASP A 111 -14.24 15.76 -18.06
C ASP A 111 -12.84 15.33 -17.62
N LEU A 112 -11.84 15.68 -18.43
CA LEU A 112 -10.44 15.31 -18.21
C LEU A 112 -9.80 15.95 -16.96
N VAL A 113 -10.47 16.93 -16.35
CA VAL A 113 -9.99 17.65 -15.18
C VAL A 113 -10.74 17.24 -13.93
N THR A 114 -12.07 17.09 -14.00
CA THR A 114 -12.86 16.81 -12.78
C THR A 114 -13.09 15.33 -12.52
N ASP A 115 -12.95 14.47 -13.52
CA ASP A 115 -13.18 13.02 -13.38
C ASP A 115 -11.93 12.25 -12.93
N ILE A 116 -10.84 12.94 -12.60
CA ILE A 116 -9.65 12.36 -11.95
C ILE A 116 -9.32 13.16 -10.69
N SER A 117 -9.06 12.47 -9.59
CA SER A 117 -8.71 13.12 -8.32
C SER A 117 -7.91 12.22 -7.38
N SER A 118 -7.49 12.80 -6.25
CA SER A 118 -6.84 12.16 -5.12
C SER A 118 -7.57 12.60 -3.86
N VAL A 119 -7.90 11.67 -2.98
CA VAL A 119 -8.68 11.92 -1.76
C VAL A 119 -7.94 11.35 -0.55
N ASP A 120 -7.72 12.21 0.45
CA ASP A 120 -7.08 11.82 1.72
C ASP A 120 -7.83 10.65 2.38
N ASP A 121 -7.06 9.63 2.75
CA ASP A 121 -7.55 8.41 3.38
C ASP A 121 -7.62 8.49 4.92
N GLY A 122 -7.19 9.62 5.49
CA GLY A 122 -7.12 9.86 6.93
C GLY A 122 -6.12 8.96 7.67
N SER A 123 -5.29 8.22 6.94
CA SER A 123 -4.42 7.15 7.44
C SER A 123 -2.94 7.39 7.14
N GLY A 124 -2.60 8.59 6.68
CA GLY A 124 -1.22 9.00 6.44
C GLY A 124 -0.67 8.50 5.11
N GLY A 125 -1.54 8.32 4.11
CA GLY A 125 -1.11 8.07 2.74
C GLY A 125 -0.35 9.26 2.13
N ILE A 126 0.31 9.01 1.01
CA ILE A 126 1.03 10.01 0.21
C ILE A 126 0.12 10.52 -0.90
N ASP A 127 -0.02 11.85 -0.99
CA ASP A 127 -0.82 12.51 -2.03
C ASP A 127 -0.11 12.51 -3.39
N CYS A 128 -0.78 13.02 -4.42
CA CYS A 128 -0.28 13.14 -5.78
C CYS A 128 0.21 14.56 -6.08
N THR A 129 1.37 14.69 -6.71
CA THR A 129 1.84 15.97 -7.28
C THR A 129 1.09 16.32 -8.56
N ALA A 130 0.79 15.31 -9.38
CA ALA A 130 0.14 15.48 -10.66
C ALA A 130 -0.85 14.33 -10.93
N MET A 131 -1.95 14.68 -11.58
CA MET A 131 -3.01 13.76 -11.97
C MET A 131 -3.50 14.18 -13.34
N TYR A 132 -3.49 13.25 -14.29
CA TYR A 132 -3.94 13.54 -15.64
C TYR A 132 -4.38 12.28 -16.36
N PHE A 133 -5.26 12.45 -17.34
CA PHE A 133 -5.51 11.41 -18.31
C PHE A 133 -4.44 11.44 -19.40
N GLY A 134 -3.81 10.30 -19.65
CA GLY A 134 -2.82 10.14 -20.72
C GLY A 134 -3.47 10.37 -22.09
N ALA A 135 -2.80 11.14 -22.94
CA ALA A 135 -3.35 11.52 -24.24
C ALA A 135 -3.59 10.32 -25.16
N HIS A 136 -4.77 10.32 -25.78
CA HIS A 136 -5.09 9.56 -26.99
C HIS A 136 -5.97 10.48 -27.89
N ASP A 137 -6.08 10.16 -29.18
CA ASP A 137 -6.65 11.03 -30.22
C ASP A 137 -8.03 11.61 -29.82
N ALA A 138 -8.34 12.82 -30.28
CA ALA A 138 -9.60 13.52 -30.02
C ALA A 138 -10.84 12.70 -30.44
N ALA A 139 -10.66 11.66 -31.26
CA ALA A 139 -11.71 10.76 -31.74
C ALA A 139 -12.10 9.66 -30.75
N THR A 140 -11.20 9.23 -29.85
CA THR A 140 -11.33 7.95 -29.11
C THR A 140 -11.22 8.11 -27.60
N GLY A 141 -10.94 9.32 -27.11
CA GLY A 141 -10.91 9.64 -25.67
C GLY A 141 -9.66 9.08 -24.96
N PRO A 142 -9.49 9.37 -23.65
CA PRO A 142 -8.30 8.97 -22.91
C PRO A 142 -8.26 7.46 -22.63
N GLU A 143 -7.11 6.83 -22.89
CA GLU A 143 -6.92 5.39 -22.59
C GLU A 143 -6.38 5.13 -21.18
N ASN A 144 -5.76 6.14 -20.55
CA ASN A 144 -5.01 5.95 -19.32
C ASN A 144 -5.31 7.06 -18.31
N ALA A 145 -5.40 6.73 -17.02
CA ALA A 145 -5.37 7.68 -15.92
C ALA A 145 -4.05 7.53 -15.15
N VAL A 146 -3.37 8.63 -14.89
CA VAL A 146 -2.02 8.65 -14.31
C VAL A 146 -2.00 9.52 -13.06
N TRP A 147 -1.37 9.01 -12.01
CA TRP A 147 -1.07 9.72 -10.76
C TRP A 147 0.42 9.66 -10.47
N GLU A 148 1.04 10.82 -10.32
CA GLU A 148 2.43 10.98 -9.90
C GLU A 148 2.48 11.40 -8.43
N PHE A 149 3.25 10.72 -7.59
CA PHE A 149 3.22 10.92 -6.14
C PHE A 149 3.95 12.19 -5.67
N GLU A 150 3.58 12.71 -4.51
CA GLU A 150 4.26 13.83 -3.84
C GLU A 150 5.74 13.53 -3.61
N GLY A 151 6.62 14.48 -3.97
CA GLY A 151 8.07 14.25 -3.93
C GLY A 151 8.58 13.27 -4.99
N GLY A 152 7.71 12.88 -5.94
CA GLY A 152 8.01 12.00 -7.06
C GLY A 152 8.10 10.51 -6.71
N ILE A 153 7.84 10.11 -5.46
CA ILE A 153 8.01 8.71 -5.04
C ILE A 153 7.05 8.28 -3.91
N LEU A 154 6.46 7.10 -4.06
CA LEU A 154 5.82 6.32 -3.00
C LEU A 154 6.85 5.38 -2.36
N GLN A 155 7.34 5.76 -1.18
CA GLN A 155 8.42 5.07 -0.46
C GLN A 155 8.04 3.65 -0.02
N THR A 156 9.06 2.83 0.30
CA THR A 156 8.88 1.50 0.89
C THR A 156 8.10 1.57 2.20
N ASN A 157 7.15 0.64 2.40
CA ASN A 157 6.19 0.59 3.49
C ASN A 157 5.23 1.80 3.58
N ALA A 158 5.08 2.57 2.49
CA ALA A 158 4.08 3.63 2.38
C ALA A 158 2.90 3.20 1.49
N HIS A 159 1.83 3.99 1.53
CA HIS A 159 0.65 3.83 0.68
C HIS A 159 0.20 5.19 0.14
N SER A 160 -0.58 5.17 -0.95
CA SER A 160 -1.15 6.39 -1.51
C SER A 160 -2.42 6.82 -0.77
N PHE A 161 -2.79 8.08 -0.94
CA PHE A 161 -4.20 8.49 -0.86
C PHE A 161 -5.08 7.67 -1.81
N PHE A 162 -6.40 7.83 -1.69
CA PHE A 162 -7.31 7.21 -2.65
C PHE A 162 -7.18 7.91 -4.01
N LEU A 163 -6.83 7.13 -5.02
CA LEU A 163 -6.71 7.57 -6.40
C LEU A 163 -8.04 7.32 -7.10
N VAL A 164 -8.70 8.38 -7.55
CA VAL A 164 -10.12 8.32 -7.92
C VAL A 164 -10.34 8.68 -9.37
N ILE A 165 -11.16 7.87 -10.06
CA ILE A 165 -11.72 8.15 -11.38
C ILE A 165 -13.25 8.15 -11.28
N SER A 166 -13.91 9.13 -11.88
CA SER A 166 -15.37 9.13 -12.04
C SER A 166 -15.75 8.75 -13.47
N SER A 167 -16.79 7.93 -13.62
CA SER A 167 -17.24 7.46 -14.93
C SER A 167 -18.74 7.16 -14.93
N ASP A 168 -19.41 7.32 -16.06
CA ASP A 168 -20.80 6.86 -16.24
C ASP A 168 -20.92 5.38 -16.62
N TYR A 169 -19.78 4.70 -16.79
CA TYR A 169 -19.72 3.32 -17.24
C TYR A 169 -19.40 2.39 -16.07
N ASP A 170 -20.15 1.28 -16.02
CA ASP A 170 -19.94 0.24 -15.03
C ASP A 170 -18.62 -0.50 -15.26
N TYR A 171 -18.14 -1.20 -14.24
CA TYR A 171 -16.86 -1.89 -14.30
C TYR A 171 -16.90 -2.97 -15.41
N ALA A 172 -16.04 -2.77 -16.39
CA ALA A 172 -15.61 -3.82 -17.29
C ALA A 172 -14.30 -4.41 -16.75
N THR A 173 -13.98 -5.67 -17.06
CA THR A 173 -12.72 -6.29 -16.66
C THR A 173 -11.53 -5.54 -17.27
N GLY A 174 -10.92 -4.61 -16.51
CA GLY A 174 -9.82 -3.76 -16.95
C GLY A 174 -8.43 -4.22 -16.47
N THR A 175 -7.38 -3.63 -17.02
CA THR A 175 -5.97 -3.87 -16.66
C THR A 175 -5.33 -2.60 -16.08
N TYR A 176 -4.44 -2.74 -15.10
CA TYR A 176 -3.68 -1.61 -14.52
C TYR A 176 -2.18 -1.81 -14.73
N GLN A 177 -1.40 -0.73 -14.69
CA GLN A 177 0.06 -0.74 -14.86
C GLN A 177 0.78 0.03 -13.75
N VAL A 178 1.89 -0.54 -13.27
CA VAL A 178 2.75 0.06 -12.24
C VAL A 178 4.16 0.26 -12.83
N ILE A 179 4.69 1.49 -12.82
CA ILE A 179 5.99 1.84 -13.44
C ILE A 179 6.88 2.63 -12.45
N LYS A 180 8.20 2.47 -12.60
CA LYS A 180 9.27 2.81 -11.64
C LYS A 180 9.87 4.22 -11.81
N SER A 181 10.17 4.85 -10.65
CA SER A 181 11.49 5.32 -10.18
C SER A 181 12.69 5.54 -11.14
N THR A 182 12.75 6.50 -12.06
CA THR A 182 14.00 6.82 -12.81
C THR A 182 15.07 7.54 -11.97
N SER A 183 14.72 8.09 -10.80
CA SER A 183 15.65 8.84 -9.95
C SER A 183 16.26 7.99 -8.81
N PRO A 184 17.57 8.07 -8.55
CA PRO A 184 18.19 7.37 -7.44
C PRO A 184 17.75 7.99 -6.11
N ILE A 185 17.10 7.20 -5.26
CA ILE A 185 16.66 7.63 -3.93
C ILE A 185 17.80 7.33 -2.97
N THR A 186 18.34 8.36 -2.33
CA THR A 186 19.28 8.19 -1.20
C THR A 186 18.55 7.51 -0.03
N PRO A 187 19.01 6.34 0.43
CA PRO A 187 18.40 5.65 1.57
C PRO A 187 18.52 6.51 2.83
N ILE A 188 17.39 6.84 3.47
CA ILE A 188 17.38 7.34 4.83
C ILE A 188 17.58 6.13 5.75
N PRO A 189 18.62 6.09 6.61
CA PRO A 189 18.86 4.94 7.46
C PRO A 189 17.75 4.83 8.52
N ASN A 190 16.82 3.90 8.30
CA ASN A 190 15.86 3.48 9.31
C ASN A 190 16.52 2.41 10.19
N PRO A 191 16.66 2.60 11.51
CA PRO A 191 17.29 1.61 12.37
C PRO A 191 16.49 0.31 12.36
N GLU A 192 17.11 -0.76 11.89
CA GLU A 192 16.47 -2.08 11.87
C GLU A 192 16.05 -2.51 13.29
N PRO A 193 14.91 -3.21 13.46
CA PRO A 193 14.44 -3.71 14.75
C PRO A 193 15.47 -4.59 15.48
N SER A 194 16.34 -5.26 14.72
CA SER A 194 17.49 -6.02 15.19
C SER A 194 18.49 -5.14 15.97
N THR A 195 18.72 -3.90 15.51
CA THR A 195 19.64 -2.93 16.11
C THR A 195 19.11 -2.39 17.44
N ILE A 196 17.80 -2.14 17.53
CA ILE A 196 17.14 -1.73 18.78
C ILE A 196 17.17 -2.87 19.81
N ALA A 197 16.93 -4.10 19.37
CA ALA A 197 17.01 -5.28 20.23
C ALA A 197 18.45 -5.52 20.73
N LEU A 198 19.47 -5.35 19.89
CA LEU A 198 20.87 -5.50 20.27
C LEU A 198 21.30 -4.43 21.29
N LEU A 199 20.85 -3.18 21.10
CA LEU A 199 21.09 -2.10 22.06
C LEU A 199 20.41 -2.37 23.41
N GLY A 200 19.17 -2.88 23.39
CA GLY A 200 18.43 -3.25 24.58
C GLY A 200 19.09 -4.38 25.37
N ILE A 201 19.54 -5.44 24.67
CA ILE A 201 20.24 -6.58 25.29
C ILE A 201 21.62 -6.15 25.83
N GLY A 202 22.37 -5.32 25.08
CA GLY A 202 23.66 -4.78 25.52
C GLY A 202 23.55 -3.86 26.74
N GLY A 203 22.52 -3.00 26.79
CA GLY A 203 22.20 -2.15 27.94
C GLY A 203 21.83 -2.96 29.19
N MET A 204 21.08 -4.04 29.02
CA MET A 204 20.70 -4.91 30.14
C MET A 204 21.92 -5.66 30.70
N MET A 205 22.82 -6.17 29.85
CA MET A 205 24.03 -6.87 30.29
C MET A 205 25.02 -5.95 31.04
N THR A 206 25.13 -4.69 30.64
CA THR A 206 25.98 -3.71 31.36
C THR A 206 25.40 -3.33 32.72
N LEU A 207 24.08 -3.20 32.84
CA LEU A 207 23.39 -2.97 34.13
C LEU A 207 23.48 -4.17 35.08
N VAL A 208 23.34 -5.39 34.58
CA VAL A 208 23.44 -6.62 35.40
C VAL A 208 24.88 -6.85 35.87
N ARG A 209 25.90 -6.50 35.08
CA ARG A 209 27.31 -6.56 35.51
C ARG A 209 27.65 -5.53 36.59
N ARG A 210 27.00 -4.35 36.60
CA ARG A 210 27.18 -3.36 37.68
C ARG A 210 26.60 -3.82 39.02
N ARG A 211 25.49 -4.56 39.02
CA ARG A 211 24.87 -5.07 40.26
C ARG A 211 25.63 -6.23 40.94
N LYS A 212 26.59 -6.87 40.26
CA LYS A 212 27.45 -7.92 40.84
C LYS A 212 28.81 -7.40 41.36
N ARG A 213 29.07 -6.09 41.26
CA ARG A 213 30.29 -5.44 41.76
C ARG A 213 30.04 -4.53 42.98
N VAL A 214 28.89 -4.70 43.63
CA VAL A 214 28.61 -4.13 44.97
C VAL A 214 28.52 -5.28 45.95
#